data_AF-A7RW55-F1
#
_entry.id   AF-A7RW55-F1
#
_cell.length_a   1.000
_cell.length_b   1.000
_cell.length_c   1.000
_cell.angle_alpha   90.00
_cell.angle_beta   90.00
_cell.angle_gamma   90.00
#
_symmetry.space_group_name_H-M   'P 1'
#
loop_
_entity.id
_entity.type
_entity.pdbx_description
1 polymer ?
#
loop_
_entity_poly.entity_id
_entity_poly.type
_entity_poly.pdbx_seq_one_letter_code
_entity_poly.pdbx_strand_id
1 'polypeptide(L)' 'GVWFMVYGVRCLVYGVWCTVFGVRCLVYGVWCTVFGLWCTVYGVWCMVYGVWFMVYGVWCTVYGVGVWCTVFGLW' A
#
# COMPACT_ATOMS: atom_id res chain seq x y z
N GLY A 1 -8.29 15.86 -9.62
CA GLY A 1 -7.23 14.89 -9.29
C GLY A 1 -6.62 15.32 -7.98
N VAL A 2 -6.79 14.53 -6.92
CA VAL A 2 -6.34 14.90 -5.57
C VAL A 2 -5.29 13.88 -5.18
N TRP A 3 -4.04 14.25 -5.42
CA TRP A 3 -2.87 13.46 -5.05
C TRP A 3 -2.57 13.72 -3.57
N PHE A 4 -2.38 12.65 -2.80
CA PHE A 4 -2.00 12.76 -1.39
C PHE A 4 -0.65 12.10 -1.14
N MET A 5 0.20 12.80 -0.39
CA MET A 5 1.52 12.34 0.01
C MET A 5 1.63 12.46 1.52
N VAL A 6 1.83 11.32 2.20
CA VAL A 6 1.77 11.25 3.67
C VAL A 6 3.00 10.56 4.25
N TYR A 7 3.56 11.15 5.29
CA TYR A 7 4.73 10.66 6.00
C TYR A 7 4.42 10.51 7.49
N GLY A 8 4.81 9.40 8.10
CA GLY A 8 4.61 9.21 9.55
C GLY A 8 4.88 7.80 10.05
N VAL A 9 4.85 7.63 11.38
CA VAL A 9 5.05 6.31 11.99
C VAL A 9 3.81 5.43 11.83
N ARG A 10 2.62 6.03 11.93
CA ARG A 10 1.32 5.40 11.66
C ARG A 10 0.54 6.26 10.68
N CYS A 11 0.29 5.74 9.48
CA CYS A 11 -0.37 6.47 8.41
C CYS A 11 -1.69 5.77 8.05
N LEU A 12 -2.76 6.54 7.96
CA LEU A 12 -4.07 6.09 7.51
C LEU A 12 -4.55 7.05 6.42
N VAL A 13 -4.68 6.57 5.19
CA VAL A 13 -4.88 7.43 4.01
C VAL A 13 -6.00 6.91 3.14
N TYR A 14 -6.86 7.82 2.69
CA TYR A 14 -7.94 7.57 1.74
C TYR A 14 -7.81 8.53 0.56
N GLY A 15 -7.87 8.02 -0.67
CA GLY A 15 -7.87 8.88 -1.84
C GLY A 15 -7.74 8.13 -3.15
N VAL A 16 -7.97 8.82 -4.27
CA VAL A 16 -7.89 8.19 -5.60
C VAL A 16 -6.45 7.87 -5.96
N TRP A 17 -5.51 8.78 -5.65
CA TRP A 17 -4.08 8.62 -5.86
C TRP A 17 -3.33 8.94 -4.57
N CYS A 18 -2.71 7.93 -3.97
CA CYS A 18 -2.06 8.04 -2.67
C CYS A 18 -0.63 7.52 -2.71
N THR A 19 0.27 8.27 -2.09
CA THR A 19 1.66 7.88 -1.88
C THR A 19 1.97 7.99 -0.38
N VAL A 20 2.37 6.89 0.24
CA VAL A 20 2.47 6.82 1.70
C VAL A 20 3.80 6.21 2.12
N PHE A 21 4.49 6.90 3.02
CA PHE A 21 5.75 6.47 3.60
C PHE A 21 5.61 6.38 5.12
N GLY A 22 5.93 5.21 5.69
CA GLY A 22 5.83 5.05 7.13
C GLY A 22 6.17 3.67 7.66
N VAL A 23 6.16 3.50 8.99
CA VAL A 23 6.45 2.19 9.60
C VAL A 23 5.23 1.28 9.56
N ARG A 24 4.04 1.83 9.87
CA ARG A 24 2.75 1.15 9.83
C ARG A 24 1.78 1.93 8.95
N CYS A 25 1.47 1.41 7.77
CA CYS A 25 0.68 2.11 6.76
C CYS A 25 -0.61 1.35 6.45
N LEU A 26 -1.73 2.05 6.43
CA LEU A 26 -3.03 1.53 6.05
C LEU A 26 -3.66 2.46 5.02
N VAL A 27 -3.81 1.96 3.79
CA VAL A 27 -4.10 2.81 2.62
C VAL A 27 -5.27 2.24 1.83
N TYR A 28 -6.21 3.12 1.50
CA TYR A 28 -7.36 2.81 0.65
C TYR A 28 -7.39 3.77 -0.54
N GLY A 29 -7.44 3.23 -1.76
CA GLY A 29 -7.49 4.08 -2.95
C GLY A 29 -7.54 3.35 -4.27
N VAL A 30 -7.68 4.09 -5.38
CA VAL A 30 -7.70 3.46 -6.72
C VAL A 30 -6.29 3.15 -7.17
N TRP A 31 -5.36 4.10 -6.99
CA TRP A 31 -3.93 3.98 -7.25
C TRP A 31 -3.15 4.30 -5.97
N CYS A 32 -2.47 3.30 -5.42
CA CYS A 32 -1.74 3.43 -4.16
C CYS A 32 -0.29 2.99 -4.30
N THR A 33 0.65 3.84 -3.90
CA THR A 33 2.04 3.46 -3.66
C THR A 33 2.36 3.57 -2.16
N VAL A 34 2.86 2.50 -1.57
CA VAL A 34 3.08 2.43 -0.13
C VAL A 34 4.47 1.89 0.16
N PHE A 35 5.22 2.60 0.99
CA PHE A 35 6.55 2.23 1.45
C PHE A 35 6.54 2.11 2.97
N GLY A 36 6.91 0.94 3.50
CA GLY A 36 6.95 0.75 4.95
C GLY A 36 7.23 -0.65 5.46
N LEU A 37 7.47 -0.76 6.76
CA LEU A 37 7.75 -2.05 7.41
C LEU A 37 6.52 -2.95 7.46
N TRP A 38 5.36 -2.39 7.82
CA TRP A 38 4.06 -3.05 7.92
C TRP A 38 3.00 -2.29 7.12
N CYS A 39 2.60 -2.84 5.97
CA CYS A 39 1.71 -2.17 5.04
C CYS A 39 0.44 -2.99 4.77
N THR A 40 -0.71 -2.33 4.85
CA THR A 40 -2.02 -2.88 4.50
C THR A 40 -2.63 -1.97 3.43
N VAL A 41 -2.87 -2.50 2.24
CA VAL A 41 -3.27 -1.68 1.09
C VAL A 41 -4.46 -2.30 0.41
N TYR A 42 -5.46 -1.47 0.14
CA TYR A 42 -6.69 -1.84 -0.55
C TYR A 42 -6.89 -0.92 -1.74
N GLY A 43 -6.97 -1.47 -2.94
CA GLY A 43 -7.15 -0.65 -4.13
C GLY A 43 -7.22 -1.39 -5.45
N VAL A 44 -7.44 -0.66 -6.55
CA VAL A 44 -7.49 -1.30 -7.89
C VAL A 44 -6.08 -1.56 -8.40
N TRP A 45 -5.19 -0.58 -8.26
CA TRP A 45 -3.77 -0.65 -8.59
C TRP A 45 -2.93 -0.33 -7.36
N CYS A 46 -2.17 -1.31 -6.90
CA CYS A 46 -1.37 -1.20 -5.68
C CYS A 46 0.10 -1.55 -5.95
N MET A 47 0.99 -0.65 -5.53
CA MET A 47 2.43 -0.87 -5.45
C MET A 47 2.88 -0.79 -4.00
N VAL A 48 3.44 -1.87 -3.46
CA VAL A 48 3.83 -1.93 -2.05
C VAL A 48 5.28 -2.37 -1.91
N TYR A 49 6.03 -1.60 -1.11
CA TYR A 49 7.43 -1.85 -0.80
C TYR A 49 7.61 -1.99 0.72
N GLY A 50 8.19 -3.10 1.19
CA GLY A 50 8.31 -3.31 2.62
C GLY A 50 8.89 -4.62 3.12
N VAL A 51 8.61 -4.95 4.39
CA VAL A 51 8.97 -6.25 4.98
C VAL A 51 7.73 -7.12 5.16
N TRP A 52 6.63 -6.61 5.70
CA TRP A 52 5.37 -7.36 5.69
C TRP A 52 4.23 -6.56 5.10
N PHE A 53 3.41 -7.26 4.33
CA PHE A 53 2.31 -6.63 3.63
C PHE A 53 1.11 -7.53 3.38
N MET A 54 -0.05 -6.89 3.42
CA MET A 54 -1.35 -7.42 3.03
C MET A 54 -1.92 -6.49 1.96
N VAL A 55 -2.06 -7.01 0.74
CA VAL A 55 -2.52 -6.23 -0.40
C VAL A 55 -3.77 -6.87 -1.00
N TYR A 56 -4.81 -6.06 -1.15
CA TYR A 56 -6.08 -6.46 -1.75
C TYR A 56 -6.36 -5.55 -2.94
N GLY A 57 -6.40 -6.12 -4.13
CA GLY A 57 -6.61 -5.35 -5.34
C GLY A 57 -6.48 -6.10 -6.64
N VAL A 58 -7.04 -5.55 -7.71
CA VAL A 58 -7.07 -6.19 -9.03
C VAL A 58 -5.64 -6.32 -9.59
N TRP A 59 -4.89 -5.22 -9.63
CA TRP A 59 -3.52 -5.15 -10.11
C TRP A 59 -2.57 -4.82 -8.96
N CYS A 60 -1.90 -5.84 -8.44
CA CYS A 60 -0.99 -5.68 -7.29
C CYS A 60 0.45 -6.05 -7.66
N THR A 61 1.38 -5.16 -7.37
CA THR A 61 2.82 -5.40 -7.46
C THR A 61 3.45 -5.14 -6.12
N VAL A 62 4.23 -6.12 -5.64
CA VAL A 62 4.75 -6.12 -4.29
C VAL A 62 6.24 -6.45 -4.33
N TYR A 63 7.04 -5.60 -3.71
CA TYR A 63 8.49 -5.71 -3.66
C TYR A 63 8.94 -5.66 -2.19
N GLY A 64 9.34 -6.80 -1.65
CA GLY A 64 9.82 -6.84 -0.27
C GLY A 64 10.63 -8.07 0.06
N VAL A 65 11.37 -7.97 1.17
CA VAL A 65 12.37 -8.94 1.60
C VAL A 65 11.84 -9.85 2.73
N GLY A 66 10.61 -9.64 3.20
CA GLY A 66 10.12 -10.31 4.40
C GLY A 66 9.28 -11.57 4.18
N VAL A 67 9.04 -12.22 5.30
CA VAL A 67 8.62 -13.63 5.43
C VAL A 67 7.13 -13.84 5.11
N TRP A 68 6.31 -12.78 5.08
CA TRP A 68 4.86 -12.88 4.92
C TRP A 68 4.31 -11.89 3.89
N CYS A 69 3.81 -12.47 2.80
CA CYS A 69 3.27 -11.77 1.65
C CYS A 69 1.89 -12.37 1.34
N THR A 70 0.82 -11.59 1.44
CA THR A 70 -0.52 -12.04 1.01
C THR A 70 -1.09 -11.03 0.03
N VAL A 71 -1.38 -11.52 -1.17
CA VAL A 71 -1.94 -10.73 -2.27
C VAL A 71 -3.24 -11.38 -2.71
N PHE A 72 -4.32 -10.63 -2.66
CA PHE A 72 -5.63 -11.06 -3.13
C PHE A 72 -6.05 -10.17 -4.29
N GLY A 73 -5.95 -10.70 -5.51
CA GLY A 73 -6.25 -9.98 -6.74
C GLY A 73 -6.66 -10.89 -7.89
N LEU A 74 -7.52 -10.38 -8.76
CA LEU A 74 -7.90 -10.99 -10.03
C LEU A 74 -7.08 -10.31 -11.11
N TRP A 75 -6.18 -11.06 -11.76
CA TRP A 75 -5.39 -10.56 -12.88
C TRP A 75 -6.24 -10.36 -14.14
#